data_AF-A0A8E9YAS6-F1
#
_entry.id   AF-A0A8E9YAS6-F1
#
_cell.length_a   1.000
_cell.length_b   1.000
_cell.length_c   1.000
_cell.angle_alpha   90.00
_cell.angle_beta   90.00
_cell.angle_gamma   90.00
#
_symmetry.space_group_name_H-M   'P 1'
#
loop_
_entity.id
_entity.type
_entity.pdbx_description
1 polymer ?
#
loop_
_entity_poly.entity_id
_entity_poly.type
_entity_poly.pdbx_seq_one_letter_code
_entity_poly.pdbx_strand_id
1 'polypeptide(L)'
;MQVSVETTQGLGRRVTITIAADSIETAVKSELVNVAKKVRIDGFRKGKVPMNIVAQRYGASVRQDVLGDLMSRNFVDAIIKEKINPAGAPNYVPGEYKVGEDFTYSVEFEVYPEVELTGLESIEVEKPVVEVTDADVDVMLDTLRKQQATWKEKDGAADAEDRVTIDFTGSVDGEEFEGGKANDFVLAMGQGRMIPGFEDGVKGHKAGEEFTIDVTFPEEYHAENLKGKAAKFVINLKKVEERELPELTEEFIKRFGVEDGSVAGLRAEVRKNMERELKGAVRNRVKSQAIDGLVKANDIDVPAALIDSEIDVLRRQAAQRFGGNEKQALELPRELFEEQAKRRVVVGLLLGEVIRTNELKADEERVKGLIEEMASAYEDPKEVIEFYSKNKELMDNMRNVALEEQAVEAVLAKAKVTEKATSFNELMNQQA
;
A
#
# COMPACT_ATOMS: atom_id res chain seq x y z
N MET A 1 -26.55 27.36 -25.11
CA MET A 1 -25.60 26.27 -24.88
C MET A 1 -26.13 25.04 -25.61
N GLN A 2 -25.32 24.48 -26.49
CA GLN A 2 -25.60 23.20 -27.14
C GLN A 2 -24.65 22.17 -26.56
N VAL A 3 -25.18 21.03 -26.12
CA VAL A 3 -24.43 19.92 -25.52
C VAL A 3 -24.71 18.68 -26.36
N SER A 4 -23.66 18.03 -26.84
CA SER A 4 -23.73 16.71 -27.48
C SER A 4 -22.91 15.74 -26.66
N VAL A 5 -23.47 14.58 -26.34
CA VAL A 5 -22.78 13.51 -25.62
C VAL A 5 -22.61 12.34 -26.57
N GLU A 6 -21.37 11.93 -26.79
CA GLU A 6 -21.01 10.80 -27.64
C GLU A 6 -20.30 9.73 -26.81
N THR A 7 -20.68 8.47 -27.05
CA THR A 7 -19.92 7.32 -26.56
C THR A 7 -18.78 7.05 -27.53
N THR A 8 -17.54 7.09 -27.04
CA THR A 8 -16.38 6.78 -27.87
C THR A 8 -16.16 5.27 -27.90
N GLN A 9 -15.38 4.73 -26.96
CA GLN A 9 -15.06 3.31 -26.87
C GLN A 9 -15.16 2.84 -25.41
N GLY A 10 -15.88 1.74 -25.16
CA GLY A 10 -16.10 1.21 -23.81
C GLY A 10 -16.69 2.25 -22.86
N LEU A 11 -15.95 2.58 -21.81
CA LEU A 11 -16.30 3.58 -20.80
C LEU A 11 -15.97 5.02 -21.22
N GLY A 12 -15.30 5.21 -22.35
CA GLY A 12 -14.98 6.53 -22.88
C GLY A 12 -16.23 7.31 -23.31
N ARG A 13 -16.27 8.59 -22.94
CA ARG A 13 -17.28 9.57 -23.33
C ARG A 13 -16.61 10.82 -23.86
N ARG A 14 -17.23 11.44 -24.85
CA ARG A 14 -16.87 12.76 -25.35
C ARG A 14 -18.09 13.66 -25.26
N VAL A 15 -17.96 14.78 -24.56
CA VAL A 15 -18.99 15.81 -24.47
C VAL A 15 -18.53 17.02 -25.26
N THR A 16 -19.25 17.36 -26.33
CA THR A 16 -19.00 18.56 -27.13
C THR A 16 -19.94 19.66 -26.68
N ILE A 17 -19.38 20.79 -26.27
CA ILE A 17 -20.14 21.94 -25.75
C ILE A 17 -19.82 23.17 -26.60
N THR A 18 -20.87 23.85 -27.04
CA THR A 18 -20.78 25.14 -27.73
C THR A 18 -21.26 26.27 -26.82
N ILE A 19 -20.37 27.23 -26.58
CA ILE A 19 -20.58 28.44 -25.80
C ILE A 19 -20.83 29.60 -26.77
N ALA A 20 -21.93 30.31 -26.57
CA ALA A 20 -22.30 31.44 -27.41
C ALA A 20 -21.33 32.63 -27.21
N ALA A 21 -21.01 33.33 -28.29
CA ALA A 21 -20.15 34.51 -28.28
C ALA A 21 -20.57 35.56 -27.23
N ASP A 22 -21.88 35.82 -27.13
CA ASP A 22 -22.45 36.78 -26.19
C ASP A 22 -22.18 36.41 -24.72
N SER A 23 -22.19 35.12 -24.39
CA SER A 23 -21.88 34.63 -23.05
C SER A 23 -20.41 34.83 -22.72
N ILE A 24 -19.51 34.58 -23.68
CA ILE A 24 -18.07 34.79 -23.54
C ILE A 24 -17.77 36.27 -23.33
N GLU A 25 -18.32 37.15 -24.17
CA GLU A 25 -18.10 38.60 -24.07
C GLU A 25 -18.64 39.18 -22.75
N THR A 26 -19.76 38.66 -22.25
CA THR A 26 -20.32 39.05 -20.95
C THR A 26 -19.41 38.62 -19.80
N ALA A 27 -18.87 37.40 -19.85
CA ALA A 27 -17.94 36.89 -18.85
C ALA A 27 -16.60 37.65 -18.88
N VAL A 28 -16.05 37.92 -20.07
CA VAL A 28 -14.82 38.71 -20.25
C VAL A 28 -14.99 40.13 -19.69
N LYS A 29 -16.11 40.80 -19.95
CA LYS A 29 -16.41 42.12 -19.37
C LYS A 29 -16.44 42.07 -17.85
N SER A 30 -17.08 41.06 -17.28
CA SER A 30 -17.17 40.87 -15.83
C SER A 30 -15.80 40.67 -15.20
N GLU A 31 -14.94 39.87 -15.83
CA GLU A 31 -13.60 39.61 -15.29
C GLU A 31 -12.65 40.81 -15.47
N LEU A 32 -12.77 41.56 -16.57
CA LEU A 32 -12.04 42.82 -16.75
C LEU A 32 -12.38 43.85 -15.66
N VAL A 33 -13.65 43.91 -15.21
CA VAL A 33 -14.05 44.76 -14.07
C VAL A 33 -13.36 44.31 -12.77
N ASN A 34 -13.26 42.99 -12.55
CA ASN A 34 -12.60 42.43 -11.37
C ASN A 34 -11.09 42.72 -11.37
N VAL A 35 -10.44 42.51 -12.52
CA VAL A 35 -9.02 42.82 -12.73
C VAL A 35 -8.77 44.31 -12.53
N ALA A 36 -9.59 45.20 -13.08
CA ALA A 36 -9.46 46.65 -12.94
C ALA A 36 -9.48 47.14 -11.47
N LYS A 37 -10.17 46.42 -10.58
CA LYS A 37 -10.19 46.71 -9.13
C LYS A 37 -8.88 46.30 -8.44
N LYS A 38 -8.21 45.26 -8.94
CA LYS A 38 -7.02 44.65 -8.31
C LYS A 38 -5.70 45.23 -8.82
N VAL A 39 -5.62 45.52 -10.12
CA VAL A 39 -4.37 45.90 -10.79
C VAL A 39 -3.93 47.34 -10.46
N ARG A 40 -2.61 47.52 -10.38
CA ARG A 40 -1.95 48.82 -10.32
C ARG A 40 -1.29 49.05 -11.68
N ILE A 41 -1.69 50.12 -12.36
CA ILE A 41 -1.09 50.54 -13.64
C ILE A 41 -0.48 51.92 -13.42
N ASP A 42 0.77 52.09 -13.84
CA ASP A 42 1.47 53.37 -13.74
C ASP A 42 0.67 54.48 -14.43
N GLY A 43 0.49 55.60 -13.73
CA GLY A 43 -0.35 56.72 -14.16
C GLY A 43 -1.81 56.67 -13.69
N PHE A 44 -2.30 55.55 -13.13
CA PHE A 44 -3.69 55.44 -12.65
C PHE A 44 -3.79 55.02 -11.17
N ARG A 45 -4.70 55.67 -10.44
CA ARG A 45 -5.03 55.25 -9.07
C ARG A 45 -5.74 53.89 -9.10
N LYS A 46 -5.36 52.98 -8.19
CA LYS A 46 -5.96 51.64 -8.04
C LYS A 46 -7.49 51.72 -8.07
N GLY A 47 -8.12 50.94 -8.95
CA GLY A 47 -9.59 50.90 -9.12
C GLY A 47 -10.20 52.04 -9.96
N LYS A 48 -9.39 52.95 -10.52
CA LYS A 48 -9.84 54.05 -11.41
C LYS A 48 -9.17 54.01 -12.78
N VAL A 49 -8.66 52.86 -13.19
CA VAL A 49 -8.08 52.65 -14.53
C VAL A 49 -9.23 52.55 -15.55
N PRO A 50 -9.20 53.31 -16.66
CA PRO A 50 -10.18 53.17 -17.73
C PRO A 50 -10.20 51.75 -18.32
N MET A 51 -11.41 51.23 -18.60
CA MET A 51 -11.59 49.84 -19.06
C MET A 51 -10.82 49.54 -20.36
N ASN A 52 -10.70 50.52 -21.26
CA ASN A 52 -9.99 50.36 -22.53
C ASN A 52 -8.49 50.05 -22.32
N ILE A 53 -7.86 50.67 -21.32
CA ILE A 53 -6.44 50.43 -20.99
C ILE A 53 -6.25 49.05 -20.36
N VAL A 54 -7.20 48.63 -19.50
CA VAL A 54 -7.18 47.29 -18.89
C VAL A 54 -7.40 46.21 -19.95
N ALA A 55 -8.37 46.40 -20.86
CA ALA A 55 -8.65 45.48 -21.95
C ALA A 55 -7.46 45.37 -22.92
N GLN A 56 -6.78 46.47 -23.23
CA GLN A 56 -5.62 46.45 -24.12
C GLN A 56 -4.43 45.70 -23.53
N ARG A 57 -4.22 45.80 -22.20
CA ARG A 57 -3.06 45.20 -21.52
C ARG A 57 -3.31 43.77 -21.02
N TYR A 58 -4.53 43.45 -20.59
CA TYR A 58 -4.87 42.18 -19.96
C TYR A 58 -5.95 41.39 -20.71
N GLY A 59 -6.56 41.95 -21.76
CA GLY A 59 -7.71 41.34 -22.44
C GLY A 59 -7.43 39.95 -23.02
N ALA A 60 -6.24 39.71 -23.58
CA ALA A 60 -5.87 38.39 -24.09
C ALA A 60 -5.78 37.33 -22.98
N SER A 61 -5.08 37.65 -21.87
CA SER A 61 -4.95 36.75 -20.72
C SER A 61 -6.29 36.48 -20.05
N VAL A 62 -7.05 37.55 -19.77
CA VAL A 62 -8.37 37.45 -19.13
C VAL A 62 -9.32 36.63 -20.00
N ARG A 63 -9.26 36.79 -21.31
CA ARG A 63 -10.10 36.00 -22.21
C ARG A 63 -9.72 34.52 -22.19
N GLN A 64 -8.43 34.17 -22.16
CA GLN A 64 -8.00 32.78 -22.02
C GLN A 64 -8.43 32.18 -20.68
N ASP A 65 -8.29 32.91 -19.58
CA ASP A 65 -8.71 32.49 -18.25
C ASP A 65 -10.24 32.28 -18.19
N VAL A 66 -11.00 33.21 -18.76
CA VAL A 66 -12.46 33.14 -18.85
C VAL A 66 -12.91 31.96 -19.71
N LEU A 67 -12.23 31.67 -20.83
CA LEU A 67 -12.52 30.49 -21.63
C LEU A 67 -12.29 29.21 -20.81
N GLY A 68 -11.18 29.11 -20.07
CA GLY A 68 -10.90 27.97 -19.18
C GLY A 68 -11.95 27.77 -18.08
N ASP A 69 -12.33 28.84 -17.41
CA ASP A 69 -13.35 28.84 -16.36
C ASP A 69 -14.74 28.49 -16.92
N LEU A 70 -15.11 29.05 -18.07
CA LEU A 70 -16.35 28.71 -18.76
C LEU A 70 -16.37 27.26 -19.22
N MET A 71 -15.27 26.73 -19.76
CA MET A 71 -15.19 25.30 -20.13
C MET A 71 -15.46 24.41 -18.90
N SER A 72 -14.79 24.70 -17.78
CA SER A 72 -14.93 23.90 -16.56
C SER A 72 -16.36 23.96 -15.99
N ARG A 73 -16.96 25.15 -15.92
CA ARG A 73 -18.33 25.32 -15.39
C ARG A 73 -19.38 24.68 -16.27
N ASN A 74 -19.33 24.93 -17.58
CA ASN A 74 -20.32 24.38 -18.50
C ASN A 74 -20.21 22.86 -18.60
N PHE A 75 -19.00 22.29 -18.43
CA PHE A 75 -18.83 20.85 -18.30
C PHE A 75 -19.51 20.29 -17.05
N VAL A 76 -19.31 20.91 -15.88
CA VAL A 76 -19.98 20.51 -14.62
C VAL A 76 -21.51 20.58 -14.76
N ASP A 77 -22.03 21.65 -15.36
CA ASP A 77 -23.47 21.78 -15.60
C ASP A 77 -23.99 20.68 -16.55
N ALA A 78 -23.23 20.34 -17.58
CA ALA A 78 -23.59 19.28 -18.53
C ALA A 78 -23.63 17.90 -17.87
N ILE A 79 -22.61 17.52 -17.08
CA ILE A 79 -22.58 16.21 -16.42
C ILE A 79 -23.65 16.09 -15.32
N ILE A 80 -23.98 17.17 -14.61
CA ILE A 80 -25.08 17.17 -13.62
C ILE A 80 -26.42 16.95 -14.32
N LYS A 81 -26.67 17.66 -15.42
CA LYS A 81 -27.93 17.58 -16.17
C LYS A 81 -28.14 16.20 -16.78
N GLU A 82 -27.10 15.61 -17.34
CA GLU A 82 -27.13 14.30 -17.98
C GLU A 82 -26.86 13.15 -16.98
N LYS A 83 -26.67 13.46 -15.69
CA LYS A 83 -26.34 12.50 -14.60
C LYS A 83 -25.12 11.62 -14.91
N ILE A 84 -24.13 12.19 -15.57
CA ILE A 84 -22.90 11.50 -15.93
C ILE A 84 -21.92 11.60 -14.77
N ASN A 85 -21.37 10.47 -14.33
CA ASN A 85 -20.35 10.44 -13.29
C ASN A 85 -18.96 10.18 -13.91
N PRO A 86 -18.12 11.21 -14.10
CA PRO A 86 -16.79 11.04 -14.67
C PRO A 86 -15.86 10.29 -13.70
N ALA A 87 -15.17 9.29 -14.23
CA ALA A 87 -14.14 8.53 -13.55
C ALA A 87 -12.77 9.15 -13.85
N GLY A 88 -12.25 9.92 -12.89
CA GLY A 88 -10.97 10.61 -13.01
C GLY A 88 -11.07 12.03 -13.58
N ALA A 89 -9.90 12.62 -13.87
CA ALA A 89 -9.82 13.99 -14.37
C ALA A 89 -10.16 14.04 -15.87
N PRO A 90 -11.08 14.90 -16.31
CA PRO A 90 -11.43 15.04 -17.72
C PRO A 90 -10.34 15.74 -18.53
N ASN A 91 -10.17 15.33 -19.78
CA ASN A 91 -9.28 15.96 -20.75
C ASN A 91 -10.04 16.97 -21.62
N TYR A 92 -9.64 18.24 -21.60
CA TYR A 92 -10.27 19.30 -22.37
C TYR A 92 -9.55 19.48 -23.72
N VAL A 93 -10.29 19.34 -24.81
CA VAL A 93 -9.84 19.53 -26.19
C VAL A 93 -10.50 20.81 -26.74
N PRO A 94 -9.83 21.98 -26.62
CA PRO A 94 -10.38 23.22 -27.14
C PRO A 94 -10.40 23.20 -28.68
N GLY A 95 -11.49 23.69 -29.27
CA GLY A 95 -11.58 23.91 -30.71
C GLY A 95 -10.90 25.22 -31.15
N GLU A 96 -11.06 25.56 -32.42
CA GLU A 96 -10.58 26.86 -32.94
C GLU A 96 -11.41 28.00 -32.31
N TYR A 97 -10.74 28.93 -31.63
CA TYR A 97 -11.39 30.10 -31.05
C TYR A 97 -11.22 31.33 -31.95
N LYS A 98 -12.34 31.94 -32.33
CA LYS A 98 -12.39 33.23 -33.05
C LYS A 98 -13.14 34.27 -32.22
N VAL A 99 -12.59 35.46 -32.15
CA VAL A 99 -13.15 36.55 -31.34
C VAL A 99 -14.49 36.99 -31.93
N GLY A 100 -15.53 37.00 -31.09
CA GLY A 100 -16.89 37.38 -31.50
C GLY A 100 -17.68 36.25 -32.15
N GLU A 101 -17.12 35.05 -32.24
CA GLU A 101 -17.81 33.84 -32.69
C GLU A 101 -18.03 32.87 -31.53
N ASP A 102 -18.91 31.91 -31.75
CA ASP A 102 -19.17 30.84 -30.81
C ASP A 102 -17.93 29.97 -30.63
N PHE A 103 -17.70 29.53 -29.39
CA PHE A 103 -16.57 28.67 -29.06
C PHE A 103 -17.06 27.25 -28.79
N THR A 104 -16.52 26.30 -29.55
CA THR A 104 -16.82 24.88 -29.37
C THR A 104 -15.58 24.17 -28.84
N TYR A 105 -15.77 23.32 -27.84
CA TYR A 105 -14.72 22.47 -27.28
C TYR A 105 -15.31 21.09 -26.97
N SER A 106 -14.43 20.10 -26.89
CA SER A 106 -14.79 18.75 -26.48
C SER A 106 -14.13 18.40 -25.16
N VAL A 107 -14.80 17.61 -24.34
CA VAL A 107 -14.27 17.06 -23.09
C VAL A 107 -14.30 15.56 -23.18
N GLU A 108 -13.14 14.93 -23.09
CA GLU A 108 -12.96 13.49 -23.15
C GLU A 108 -12.68 12.95 -21.75
N PHE A 109 -13.43 11.94 -21.34
CA PHE A 109 -13.29 11.32 -20.02
C PHE A 109 -13.87 9.92 -20.05
N GLU A 110 -13.55 9.12 -19.06
CA GLU A 110 -14.20 7.83 -18.85
C GLU A 110 -15.30 7.98 -17.80
N VAL A 111 -16.34 7.16 -17.87
CA VAL A 111 -17.38 7.08 -16.84
C VAL A 111 -17.19 5.86 -15.97
N TYR A 112 -17.73 5.91 -14.75
CA TYR A 112 -17.82 4.71 -13.92
C TYR A 112 -18.62 3.62 -14.65
N PRO A 113 -18.15 2.36 -14.65
CA PRO A 113 -18.89 1.25 -15.23
C PRO A 113 -20.18 1.01 -14.45
N GLU A 114 -21.22 0.60 -15.16
CA GLU A 114 -22.39 -0.02 -14.53
C GLU A 114 -22.04 -1.47 -14.22
N VAL A 115 -21.86 -1.78 -12.94
CA VAL A 115 -21.51 -3.11 -12.46
C VAL A 115 -22.79 -3.83 -12.04
N GLU A 116 -23.04 -5.01 -12.60
CA GLU A 116 -24.06 -5.94 -12.10
C GLU A 116 -23.39 -7.09 -11.37
N LEU A 117 -23.67 -7.24 -10.07
CA LEU A 117 -23.06 -8.28 -9.25
C LEU A 117 -23.66 -9.65 -9.58
N THR A 118 -22.80 -10.56 -10.04
CA THR A 118 -23.18 -11.95 -10.34
C THR A 118 -22.27 -12.93 -9.61
N GLY A 119 -22.78 -14.16 -9.39
CA GLY A 119 -21.98 -15.27 -8.90
C GLY A 119 -21.59 -15.23 -7.42
N LEU A 120 -22.21 -14.37 -6.60
CA LEU A 120 -21.91 -14.26 -5.16
C LEU A 120 -22.06 -15.61 -4.43
N GLU A 121 -23.05 -16.40 -4.82
CA GLU A 121 -23.36 -17.72 -4.25
C GLU A 121 -22.39 -18.82 -4.70
N SER A 122 -21.60 -18.56 -5.74
CA SER A 122 -20.58 -19.48 -6.25
C SER A 122 -19.21 -19.28 -5.59
N ILE A 123 -19.03 -18.20 -4.83
CA ILE A 123 -17.79 -17.90 -4.12
C ILE A 123 -17.61 -18.93 -3.01
N GLU A 124 -16.52 -19.69 -3.07
CA GLU A 124 -16.11 -20.64 -2.05
C GLU A 124 -15.10 -19.99 -1.12
N VAL A 125 -15.39 -20.00 0.19
CA VAL A 125 -14.54 -19.41 1.21
C VAL A 125 -14.23 -20.46 2.28
N GLU A 126 -12.96 -20.75 2.46
CA GLU A 126 -12.45 -21.59 3.54
C GLU A 126 -12.09 -20.69 4.73
N LYS A 127 -12.88 -20.80 5.81
CA LYS A 127 -12.64 -20.12 7.08
C LYS A 127 -11.77 -21.01 7.97
N PRO A 128 -10.50 -20.64 8.20
CA PRO A 128 -9.64 -21.40 9.09
C PRO A 128 -10.13 -21.27 10.54
N VAL A 129 -10.34 -22.40 11.20
CA VAL A 129 -10.62 -22.50 12.64
C VAL A 129 -9.30 -22.85 13.31
N VAL A 130 -8.80 -21.93 14.11
CA VAL A 130 -7.48 -22.00 14.74
C VAL A 130 -7.61 -21.59 16.19
N GLU A 131 -6.96 -22.31 17.07
CA GLU A 131 -6.84 -21.98 18.49
C GLU A 131 -5.37 -21.80 18.83
N VAL A 132 -5.06 -20.80 19.66
CA VAL A 132 -3.70 -20.60 20.20
C VAL A 132 -3.49 -21.62 21.30
N THR A 133 -2.62 -22.60 21.08
CA THR A 133 -2.30 -23.61 22.08
C THR A 133 -1.23 -23.11 23.05
N ASP A 134 -1.11 -23.73 24.23
CA ASP A 134 -0.01 -23.39 25.16
C ASP A 134 1.36 -23.68 24.56
N ALA A 135 1.47 -24.66 23.66
CA ALA A 135 2.70 -24.97 22.94
C ALA A 135 3.10 -23.83 21.99
N ASP A 136 2.13 -23.19 21.33
CA ASP A 136 2.42 -22.03 20.47
C ASP A 136 2.93 -20.83 21.30
N VAL A 137 2.37 -20.64 22.50
CA VAL A 137 2.83 -19.61 23.45
C VAL A 137 4.25 -19.91 23.93
N ASP A 138 4.59 -21.17 24.20
CA ASP A 138 5.94 -21.59 24.60
C ASP A 138 6.96 -21.31 23.48
N VAL A 139 6.62 -21.63 22.23
CA VAL A 139 7.47 -21.36 21.07
C VAL A 139 7.66 -19.86 20.87
N MET A 140 6.61 -19.06 21.03
CA MET A 140 6.70 -17.60 20.91
C MET A 140 7.56 -17.00 22.03
N LEU A 141 7.43 -17.49 23.27
CA LEU A 141 8.26 -17.07 24.38
C LEU A 141 9.73 -17.44 24.17
N ASP A 142 10.02 -18.63 23.66
CA ASP A 142 11.38 -19.02 23.30
C ASP A 142 11.95 -18.11 22.20
N THR A 143 11.13 -17.78 21.20
CA THR A 143 11.50 -16.83 20.14
C THR A 143 11.80 -15.44 20.69
N LEU A 144 10.97 -14.91 21.60
CA LEU A 144 11.21 -13.61 22.26
C LEU A 144 12.49 -13.63 23.10
N ARG A 145 12.77 -14.73 23.82
CA ARG A 145 14.03 -14.92 24.56
C ARG A 145 15.22 -14.97 23.61
N LYS A 146 15.12 -15.67 22.48
CA LYS A 146 16.14 -15.74 21.44
C LYS A 146 16.45 -14.37 20.81
N GLN A 147 15.45 -13.50 20.65
CA GLN A 147 15.64 -12.15 20.14
C GLN A 147 16.40 -11.24 21.11
N GLN A 148 16.21 -11.44 22.42
CA GLN A 148 16.90 -10.70 23.48
C GLN A 148 18.14 -11.42 24.04
N ALA A 149 18.54 -12.52 23.40
CA ALA A 149 19.67 -13.33 23.85
C ALA A 149 20.98 -12.57 23.73
N THR A 150 21.86 -12.79 24.71
CA THR A 150 23.23 -12.33 24.66
C THR A 150 24.12 -13.43 24.11
N TRP A 151 25.20 -13.03 23.44
CA TRP A 151 26.20 -13.96 22.93
C TRP A 151 27.27 -14.17 23.99
N LYS A 152 27.59 -15.42 24.28
CA LYS A 152 28.61 -15.81 25.25
C LYS A 152 29.61 -16.72 24.57
N GLU A 153 30.89 -16.39 24.68
CA GLU A 153 31.96 -17.21 24.12
C GLU A 153 31.96 -18.60 24.76
N LYS A 154 31.98 -19.66 23.93
CA LYS A 154 32.05 -21.06 24.39
C LYS A 154 33.26 -21.78 23.83
N ASP A 155 33.86 -22.63 24.66
CA ASP A 155 34.96 -23.52 24.28
C ASP A 155 34.44 -24.87 23.73
N GLY A 156 33.53 -24.79 22.75
CA GLY A 156 32.80 -25.93 22.20
C GLY A 156 32.79 -25.98 20.67
N ALA A 157 32.24 -27.06 20.13
CA ALA A 157 31.92 -27.12 18.70
C ALA A 157 30.76 -26.17 18.39
N ALA A 158 30.76 -25.62 17.18
CA ALA A 158 29.71 -24.75 16.68
C ALA A 158 28.41 -25.54 16.43
N ASP A 159 27.31 -25.11 17.04
CA ASP A 159 25.98 -25.68 16.91
C ASP A 159 25.10 -24.86 15.96
N ALA A 160 23.96 -25.39 15.53
CA ALA A 160 23.17 -24.80 14.45
C ALA A 160 22.63 -23.37 14.69
N GLU A 161 22.57 -22.90 15.94
CA GLU A 161 22.05 -21.57 16.31
C GLU A 161 23.12 -20.63 16.92
N ASP A 162 24.40 -21.02 16.87
CA ASP A 162 25.50 -20.23 17.42
C ASP A 162 25.90 -19.06 16.52
N ARG A 163 26.66 -18.13 17.09
CA ARG A 163 27.35 -17.07 16.34
C ARG A 163 28.82 -17.40 16.26
N VAL A 164 29.34 -17.39 15.06
CA VAL A 164 30.76 -17.67 14.79
C VAL A 164 31.42 -16.45 14.19
N THR A 165 32.65 -16.18 14.61
CA THR A 165 33.53 -15.24 13.93
C THR A 165 34.46 -16.03 13.05
N ILE A 166 34.36 -15.85 11.73
CA ILE A 166 35.11 -16.61 10.74
C ILE A 166 35.87 -15.69 9.79
N ASP A 167 37.06 -16.13 9.39
CA ASP A 167 37.69 -15.67 8.17
C ASP A 167 37.42 -16.72 7.10
N PHE A 168 37.00 -16.33 5.91
CA PHE A 168 36.83 -17.28 4.83
C PHE A 168 37.34 -16.74 3.51
N THR A 169 37.83 -17.66 2.68
CA THR A 169 38.22 -17.40 1.30
C THR A 169 37.59 -18.46 0.39
N GLY A 170 36.67 -18.01 -0.45
CA GLY A 170 35.94 -18.79 -1.44
C GLY A 170 36.68 -18.84 -2.77
N SER A 171 36.77 -20.04 -3.33
CA SER A 171 37.38 -20.31 -4.63
C SER A 171 36.45 -21.15 -5.49
N VAL A 172 36.37 -20.84 -6.78
CA VAL A 172 35.65 -21.62 -7.79
C VAL A 172 36.69 -22.11 -8.78
N ASP A 173 36.76 -23.43 -8.99
CA ASP A 173 37.75 -24.07 -9.88
C ASP A 173 39.22 -23.67 -9.58
N GLY A 174 39.52 -23.28 -8.33
CA GLY A 174 40.85 -22.86 -7.88
C GLY A 174 41.15 -21.36 -8.00
N GLU A 175 40.22 -20.55 -8.51
CA GLU A 175 40.34 -19.08 -8.56
C GLU A 175 39.46 -18.42 -7.49
N GLU A 176 40.03 -17.48 -6.73
CA GLU A 176 39.26 -16.63 -5.80
C GLU A 176 38.31 -15.72 -6.59
N PHE A 177 37.09 -15.51 -6.09
CA PHE A 177 36.09 -14.65 -6.72
C PHE A 177 35.75 -13.43 -5.85
N GLU A 178 35.29 -12.36 -6.51
CA GLU A 178 34.93 -11.11 -5.85
C GLU A 178 33.71 -11.33 -4.91
N GLY A 179 33.83 -10.90 -3.65
CA GLY A 179 32.83 -11.15 -2.60
C GLY A 179 32.97 -12.51 -1.89
N GLY A 180 33.89 -13.37 -2.33
CA GLY A 180 34.18 -14.66 -1.70
C GLY A 180 35.13 -14.60 -0.50
N LYS A 181 35.62 -13.42 -0.11
CA LYS A 181 36.62 -13.26 0.95
C LYS A 181 36.14 -12.30 2.03
N ALA A 182 36.20 -12.74 3.28
CA ALA A 182 35.91 -11.90 4.43
C ALA A 182 36.84 -12.21 5.60
N ASN A 183 37.15 -11.17 6.37
CA ASN A 183 37.92 -11.29 7.62
C ASN A 183 37.06 -10.75 8.78
N ASP A 184 37.16 -11.40 9.94
CA ASP A 184 36.40 -11.12 11.17
C ASP A 184 34.89 -11.04 10.90
N PHE A 185 34.41 -11.91 10.00
CA PHE A 185 33.02 -11.95 9.63
C PHE A 185 32.21 -12.63 10.71
N VAL A 186 31.28 -11.87 11.30
CA VAL A 186 30.38 -12.36 12.34
C VAL A 186 29.13 -12.94 11.69
N LEU A 187 29.00 -14.27 11.75
CA LEU A 187 27.86 -15.02 11.22
C LEU A 187 27.03 -15.58 12.37
N ALA A 188 25.77 -15.18 12.46
CA ALA A 188 24.78 -15.86 13.30
C ALA A 188 24.16 -17.01 12.50
N MET A 189 24.44 -18.25 12.90
CA MET A 189 23.96 -19.45 12.23
C MET A 189 22.47 -19.69 12.51
N GLY A 190 21.81 -20.42 11.60
CA GLY A 190 20.38 -20.75 11.67
C GLY A 190 19.46 -19.66 11.12
N GLN A 191 20.00 -18.55 10.61
CA GLN A 191 19.23 -17.44 10.02
C GLN A 191 19.14 -17.50 8.49
N GLY A 192 19.82 -18.46 7.84
CA GLY A 192 19.81 -18.60 6.38
C GLY A 192 20.37 -17.36 5.67
N ARG A 193 21.33 -16.67 6.31
CA ARG A 193 21.98 -15.48 5.71
C ARG A 193 23.01 -15.86 4.65
N MET A 194 23.57 -17.06 4.76
CA MET A 194 24.53 -17.61 3.81
C MET A 194 23.84 -18.58 2.84
N ILE A 195 24.56 -18.93 1.78
CA ILE A 195 24.10 -19.95 0.83
C ILE A 195 23.81 -21.28 1.54
N PRO A 196 22.75 -22.00 1.15
CA PRO A 196 22.42 -23.30 1.73
C PRO A 196 23.62 -24.26 1.72
N GLY A 197 23.87 -24.93 2.85
CA GLY A 197 25.01 -25.83 3.03
C GLY A 197 26.29 -25.17 3.58
N PHE A 198 26.43 -23.83 3.51
CA PHE A 198 27.58 -23.15 4.13
C PHE A 198 27.54 -23.25 5.65
N GLU A 199 26.41 -22.89 6.26
CA GLU A 199 26.23 -22.97 7.72
C GLU A 199 26.32 -24.42 8.22
N ASP A 200 25.82 -25.39 7.44
CA ASP A 200 25.90 -26.82 7.78
C ASP A 200 27.32 -27.36 7.78
N GLY A 201 28.19 -26.88 6.88
CA GLY A 201 29.60 -27.23 6.84
C GLY A 201 30.42 -26.66 8.00
N VAL A 202 29.94 -25.58 8.63
CA VAL A 202 30.61 -24.96 9.80
C VAL A 202 30.21 -25.66 11.11
N LYS A 203 29.02 -26.28 11.16
CA LYS A 203 28.54 -27.02 12.33
C LYS A 203 29.51 -28.16 12.70
N GLY A 204 29.79 -28.31 13.98
CA GLY A 204 30.67 -29.36 14.52
C GLY A 204 32.15 -28.96 14.63
N HIS A 205 32.57 -27.85 14.03
CA HIS A 205 33.94 -27.34 14.12
C HIS A 205 34.18 -26.46 15.34
N LYS A 206 35.42 -26.42 15.85
CA LYS A 206 35.79 -25.65 17.05
C LYS A 206 36.55 -24.37 16.72
N ALA A 207 36.50 -23.42 17.66
CA ALA A 207 37.34 -22.23 17.57
C ALA A 207 38.83 -22.59 17.50
N GLY A 208 39.54 -21.93 16.60
CA GLY A 208 40.95 -22.16 16.24
C GLY A 208 41.15 -23.17 15.10
N GLU A 209 40.11 -23.82 14.59
CA GLU A 209 40.24 -24.78 13.50
C GLU A 209 40.17 -24.10 12.12
N GLU A 210 41.01 -24.58 11.21
CA GLU A 210 40.95 -24.26 9.79
C GLU A 210 40.48 -25.49 9.03
N PHE A 211 39.43 -25.34 8.24
CA PHE A 211 38.83 -26.41 7.47
C PHE A 211 38.33 -25.89 6.13
N THR A 212 38.10 -26.80 5.18
CA THR A 212 37.56 -26.46 3.87
C THR A 212 36.20 -27.12 3.71
N ILE A 213 35.21 -26.35 3.27
CA ILE A 213 33.88 -26.85 2.94
C ILE A 213 33.60 -26.69 1.45
N ASP A 214 32.90 -27.67 0.89
CA ASP A 214 32.41 -27.65 -0.48
C ASP A 214 30.93 -27.21 -0.47
N VAL A 215 30.61 -26.10 -1.13
CA VAL A 215 29.25 -25.55 -1.18
C VAL A 215 28.87 -25.27 -2.63
N THR A 216 27.63 -25.57 -3.00
CA THR A 216 27.11 -25.29 -4.35
C THR A 216 26.16 -24.10 -4.30
N PHE A 217 26.40 -23.12 -5.17
CA PHE A 217 25.52 -21.96 -5.28
C PHE A 217 24.18 -22.35 -5.94
N PRO A 218 23.04 -21.79 -5.48
CA PRO A 218 21.75 -21.99 -6.12
C PRO A 218 21.75 -21.56 -7.60
N GLU A 219 20.89 -22.16 -8.42
CA GLU A 219 20.72 -21.76 -9.83
C GLU A 219 20.15 -20.33 -9.96
N GLU A 220 19.37 -19.88 -8.97
CA GLU A 220 18.76 -18.55 -8.90
C GLU A 220 19.61 -17.52 -8.15
N TYR A 221 20.93 -17.72 -8.04
CA TYR A 221 21.81 -16.79 -7.33
C TYR A 221 21.96 -15.45 -8.06
N HIS A 222 22.03 -14.33 -7.33
CA HIS A 222 22.06 -12.98 -7.93
C HIS A 222 23.30 -12.71 -8.81
N ALA A 223 24.42 -13.40 -8.55
CA ALA A 223 25.66 -13.24 -9.29
C ALA A 223 25.78 -14.32 -10.39
N GLU A 224 25.67 -13.91 -11.66
CA GLU A 224 25.66 -14.82 -12.82
C GLU A 224 26.91 -15.69 -12.95
N ASN A 225 28.05 -15.19 -12.48
CA ASN A 225 29.34 -15.89 -12.46
C ASN A 225 29.41 -17.05 -11.46
N LEU A 226 28.50 -17.10 -10.48
CA LEU A 226 28.48 -18.07 -9.38
C LEU A 226 27.28 -19.03 -9.44
N LYS A 227 26.22 -18.74 -10.22
CA LYS A 227 25.02 -19.59 -10.36
C LYS A 227 25.37 -21.06 -10.65
N GLY A 228 24.88 -21.98 -9.81
CA GLY A 228 25.02 -23.42 -10.01
C GLY A 228 26.45 -23.98 -9.90
N LYS A 229 27.45 -23.16 -9.56
CA LYS A 229 28.84 -23.61 -9.46
C LYS A 229 29.15 -24.17 -8.08
N ALA A 230 30.00 -25.19 -8.03
CA ALA A 230 30.60 -25.67 -6.81
C ALA A 230 31.80 -24.78 -6.44
N ALA A 231 31.82 -24.33 -5.18
CA ALA A 231 32.88 -23.52 -4.63
C ALA A 231 33.45 -24.16 -3.37
N LYS A 232 34.76 -23.98 -3.17
CA LYS A 232 35.47 -24.37 -1.96
C LYS A 232 35.72 -23.15 -1.11
N PHE A 233 35.25 -23.19 0.13
CA PHE A 233 35.52 -22.16 1.12
C PHE A 233 36.51 -22.69 2.14
N VAL A 234 37.70 -22.09 2.17
CA VAL A 234 38.63 -22.28 3.28
C VAL A 234 38.18 -21.36 4.41
N ILE A 235 37.79 -21.93 5.54
CA ILE A 235 37.24 -21.23 6.69
C ILE A 235 38.21 -21.40 7.86
N ASN A 236 38.59 -20.28 8.46
CA ASN A 236 39.29 -20.23 9.73
C ASN A 236 38.32 -19.72 10.79
N LEU A 237 38.00 -20.59 11.75
CA LEU A 237 37.00 -20.30 12.76
C LEU A 237 37.64 -19.68 13.99
N LYS A 238 37.56 -18.36 14.14
CA LYS A 238 38.24 -17.64 15.22
C LYS A 238 37.55 -17.77 16.57
N LYS A 239 36.22 -17.65 16.58
CA LYS A 239 35.41 -17.64 17.81
C LYS A 239 34.08 -18.35 17.62
N VAL A 240 33.62 -19.01 18.66
CA VAL A 240 32.26 -19.55 18.79
C VAL A 240 31.61 -18.88 19.99
N GLU A 241 30.46 -18.28 19.77
CA GLU A 241 29.62 -17.68 20.78
C GLU A 241 28.27 -18.40 20.78
N GLU A 242 27.88 -18.97 21.91
CA GLU A 242 26.55 -19.54 22.08
C GLU A 242 25.55 -18.46 22.49
N ARG A 243 24.28 -18.73 22.17
CA ARG A 243 23.16 -17.90 22.58
C ARG A 243 22.79 -18.19 24.02
N GLU A 244 23.11 -17.28 24.93
CA GLU A 244 22.65 -17.34 26.31
C GLU A 244 21.26 -16.67 26.39
N LEU A 245 20.24 -17.50 26.53
CA LEU A 245 18.85 -17.04 26.65
C LEU A 245 18.67 -16.36 28.02
N PRO A 246 18.15 -15.13 28.08
CA PRO A 246 17.88 -14.47 29.34
C PRO A 246 16.91 -15.30 30.17
N GLU A 247 17.13 -15.35 31.48
CA GLU A 247 16.15 -15.88 32.41
C GLU A 247 14.89 -15.01 32.40
N LEU A 248 13.73 -15.61 32.63
CA LEU A 248 12.44 -14.90 32.75
C LEU A 248 12.35 -14.21 34.11
N THR A 249 13.23 -13.25 34.36
CA THR A 249 13.24 -12.43 35.57
C THR A 249 12.21 -11.30 35.48
N GLU A 250 11.84 -10.71 36.62
CA GLU A 250 10.92 -9.56 36.65
C GLU A 250 11.43 -8.39 35.78
N GLU A 251 12.75 -8.16 35.73
CA GLU A 251 13.35 -7.10 34.91
C GLU A 251 13.21 -7.39 33.41
N PHE A 252 13.32 -8.65 33.00
CA PHE A 252 13.08 -9.06 31.62
C PHE A 252 11.61 -8.87 31.24
N ILE A 253 10.70 -9.30 32.12
CA ILE A 253 9.25 -9.27 31.90
C ILE A 253 8.72 -7.82 31.82
N LYS A 254 9.22 -6.92 32.69
CA LYS A 254 8.83 -5.50 32.68
C LYS A 254 9.16 -4.77 31.38
N ARG A 255 10.15 -5.24 30.59
CA ARG A 255 10.48 -4.65 29.28
C ARG A 255 9.39 -4.87 28.23
N PHE A 256 8.53 -5.88 28.42
CA PHE A 256 7.42 -6.18 27.52
C PHE A 256 6.11 -5.51 27.96
N GLY A 257 6.18 -4.50 28.84
CA GLY A 257 5.01 -3.76 29.31
C GLY A 257 4.17 -4.49 30.36
N VAL A 258 4.69 -5.57 30.94
CA VAL A 258 4.00 -6.35 31.96
C VAL A 258 4.43 -5.85 33.35
N GLU A 259 3.61 -4.99 33.95
CA GLU A 259 3.93 -4.29 35.21
C GLU A 259 4.11 -5.24 36.42
N ASP A 260 3.40 -6.37 36.42
CA ASP A 260 3.43 -7.34 37.51
C ASP A 260 4.73 -8.18 37.55
N GLY A 261 5.57 -8.11 36.50
CA GLY A 261 6.83 -8.85 36.41
C GLY A 261 6.66 -10.36 36.42
N SER A 262 5.45 -10.90 36.22
CA SER A 262 5.17 -12.32 36.41
C SER A 262 5.22 -13.10 35.10
N VAL A 263 5.74 -14.33 35.14
CA VAL A 263 5.77 -15.22 33.97
C VAL A 263 4.35 -15.52 33.47
N ALA A 264 3.37 -15.60 34.39
CA ALA A 264 1.96 -15.77 34.04
C ALA A 264 1.40 -14.53 33.31
N GLY A 265 1.76 -13.32 33.74
CA GLY A 265 1.42 -12.07 33.09
C GLY A 265 2.02 -11.98 31.69
N LEU A 266 3.30 -12.34 31.52
CA LEU A 266 3.96 -12.40 30.22
C LEU A 266 3.27 -13.40 29.28
N ARG A 267 2.93 -14.61 29.76
CA ARG A 267 2.18 -15.61 28.98
C ARG A 267 0.83 -15.08 28.53
N ALA A 268 0.09 -14.43 29.42
CA ALA A 268 -1.23 -13.88 29.11
C ALA A 268 -1.14 -12.77 28.05
N GLU A 269 -0.16 -11.87 28.17
CA GLU A 269 0.05 -10.78 27.21
C GLU A 269 0.50 -11.32 25.84
N VAL A 270 1.42 -12.29 25.81
CA VAL A 270 1.82 -12.97 24.56
C VAL A 270 0.62 -13.66 23.92
N ARG A 271 -0.17 -14.42 24.68
CA ARG A 271 -1.39 -15.08 24.18
C ARG A 271 -2.38 -14.07 23.61
N LYS A 272 -2.65 -12.97 24.31
CA LYS A 272 -3.55 -11.90 23.83
C LYS A 272 -3.06 -11.28 22.53
N ASN A 273 -1.75 -11.03 22.41
CA ASN A 273 -1.15 -10.52 21.18
C ASN A 273 -1.27 -11.53 20.03
N MET A 274 -0.99 -12.82 20.28
CA MET A 274 -1.17 -13.89 19.30
C MET A 274 -2.63 -14.05 18.87
N GLU A 275 -3.59 -13.96 19.78
CA GLU A 275 -5.03 -14.01 19.47
C GLU A 275 -5.47 -12.81 18.62
N ARG A 276 -4.93 -11.61 18.87
CA ARG A 276 -5.17 -10.42 18.05
C ARG A 276 -4.62 -10.59 16.63
N GLU A 277 -3.37 -11.04 16.52
CA GLU A 277 -2.75 -11.33 15.21
C GLU A 277 -3.51 -12.43 14.47
N LEU A 278 -3.91 -13.49 15.18
CA LEU A 278 -4.69 -14.58 14.62
C LEU A 278 -6.03 -14.10 14.07
N LYS A 279 -6.78 -13.31 14.85
CA LYS A 279 -8.05 -12.72 14.42
C LYS A 279 -7.85 -11.89 13.14
N GLY A 280 -6.78 -11.09 13.09
CA GLY A 280 -6.40 -10.32 11.90
C GLY A 280 -6.06 -11.22 10.70
N ALA A 281 -5.26 -12.27 10.91
CA ALA A 281 -4.85 -13.20 9.86
C ALA A 281 -6.03 -14.00 9.28
N VAL A 282 -6.89 -14.57 10.13
CA VAL A 282 -8.12 -15.26 9.72
C VAL A 282 -8.99 -14.31 8.90
N ARG A 283 -9.21 -13.10 9.41
CA ARG A 283 -10.02 -12.08 8.73
C ARG A 283 -9.44 -11.69 7.38
N ASN A 284 -8.14 -11.45 7.29
CA ASN A 284 -7.46 -11.12 6.03
C ASN A 284 -7.53 -12.27 5.03
N ARG A 285 -7.41 -13.51 5.49
CA ARG A 285 -7.50 -14.71 4.66
C ARG A 285 -8.90 -14.89 4.06
N VAL A 286 -9.92 -14.78 4.90
CA VAL A 286 -11.33 -14.85 4.49
C VAL A 286 -11.67 -13.69 3.54
N LYS A 287 -11.23 -12.48 3.87
CA LYS A 287 -11.41 -11.29 3.03
C LYS A 287 -10.76 -11.47 1.65
N SER A 288 -9.53 -11.96 1.60
CA SER A 288 -8.81 -12.18 0.34
C SER A 288 -9.52 -13.21 -0.54
N GLN A 289 -9.99 -14.33 0.04
CA GLN A 289 -10.77 -15.33 -0.69
C GLN A 289 -12.10 -14.77 -1.23
N ALA A 290 -12.82 -14.00 -0.42
CA ALA A 290 -14.06 -13.37 -0.83
C ALA A 290 -13.84 -12.36 -1.97
N ILE A 291 -12.80 -11.52 -1.85
CA ILE A 291 -12.42 -10.55 -2.89
C ILE A 291 -12.00 -11.26 -4.17
N ASP A 292 -11.18 -12.30 -4.07
CA ASP A 292 -10.69 -13.03 -5.25
C ASP A 292 -11.81 -13.78 -5.96
N GLY A 293 -12.74 -14.36 -5.20
CA GLY A 293 -13.96 -14.94 -5.76
C GLY A 293 -14.84 -13.88 -6.44
N LEU A 294 -14.98 -12.71 -5.83
CA LEU A 294 -15.78 -11.60 -6.36
C LEU A 294 -15.20 -11.06 -7.68
N VAL A 295 -13.88 -10.88 -7.74
CA VAL A 295 -13.15 -10.45 -8.94
C VAL A 295 -13.22 -11.51 -10.04
N LYS A 296 -13.05 -12.80 -9.71
CA LYS A 296 -13.14 -13.88 -10.71
C LYS A 296 -14.54 -14.06 -11.28
N ALA A 297 -15.57 -13.81 -10.48
CA ALA A 297 -16.96 -13.92 -10.94
C ALA A 297 -17.41 -12.72 -11.78
N ASN A 298 -16.76 -11.55 -11.62
CA ASN A 298 -17.18 -10.29 -12.24
C ASN A 298 -15.99 -9.63 -12.94
N ASP A 299 -15.83 -9.95 -14.23
CA ASP A 299 -14.88 -9.25 -15.10
C ASP A 299 -15.51 -7.94 -15.55
N ILE A 300 -14.96 -6.82 -15.07
CA ILE A 300 -15.45 -5.47 -15.36
C ILE A 300 -14.39 -4.66 -16.09
N ASP A 301 -14.84 -3.87 -17.06
CA ASP A 301 -13.99 -2.84 -17.65
C ASP A 301 -13.71 -1.77 -16.59
N VAL A 302 -12.46 -1.35 -16.49
CA VAL A 302 -12.01 -0.35 -15.53
C VAL A 302 -11.46 0.86 -16.26
N PRO A 303 -11.89 2.08 -15.90
CA PRO A 303 -11.33 3.31 -16.44
C PRO A 303 -9.81 3.38 -16.27
N ALA A 304 -9.08 3.60 -17.36
CA ALA A 304 -7.65 3.82 -17.35
C ALA A 304 -7.25 4.99 -16.44
N ALA A 305 -8.08 6.05 -16.39
CA ALA A 305 -7.83 7.19 -15.52
C ALA A 305 -7.78 6.82 -14.01
N LEU A 306 -8.60 5.85 -13.59
CA LEU A 306 -8.57 5.36 -12.20
C LEU A 306 -7.33 4.50 -11.95
N ILE A 307 -6.95 3.65 -12.90
CA ILE A 307 -5.72 2.84 -12.81
C ILE A 307 -4.51 3.76 -12.69
N ASP A 308 -4.40 4.78 -13.54
CA ASP A 308 -3.30 5.74 -13.51
C ASP A 308 -3.20 6.47 -12.16
N SER A 309 -4.34 6.89 -11.60
CA SER A 309 -4.37 7.53 -10.28
C SER A 309 -3.91 6.60 -9.16
N GLU A 310 -4.27 5.31 -9.21
CA GLU A 310 -3.87 4.31 -8.22
C GLU A 310 -2.39 3.93 -8.37
N ILE A 311 -1.87 3.90 -9.60
CA ILE A 311 -0.43 3.72 -9.85
C ILE A 311 0.37 4.86 -9.21
N ASP A 312 -0.08 6.09 -9.32
CA ASP A 312 0.60 7.23 -8.70
C ASP A 312 0.57 7.16 -7.16
N VAL A 313 -0.51 6.65 -6.56
CA VAL A 313 -0.58 6.37 -5.11
C VAL A 313 0.42 5.28 -4.73
N LEU A 314 0.44 4.15 -5.46
CA LEU A 314 1.36 3.03 -5.21
C LEU A 314 2.83 3.45 -5.36
N ARG A 315 3.15 4.27 -6.35
CA ARG A 315 4.49 4.84 -6.55
C ARG A 315 4.94 5.69 -5.38
N ARG A 316 4.08 6.59 -4.89
CA ARG A 316 4.38 7.42 -3.71
C ARG A 316 4.60 6.57 -2.47
N GLN A 317 3.77 5.55 -2.26
CA GLN A 317 3.92 4.61 -1.15
C GLN A 317 5.22 3.81 -1.24
N ALA A 318 5.58 3.32 -2.44
CA ALA A 318 6.83 2.62 -2.68
C ALA A 318 8.03 3.53 -2.40
N ALA A 319 8.04 4.76 -2.95
CA ALA A 319 9.12 5.71 -2.71
C ALA A 319 9.29 6.03 -1.23
N GLN A 320 8.20 6.24 -0.48
CA GLN A 320 8.27 6.45 0.98
C GLN A 320 8.91 5.27 1.72
N ARG A 321 8.59 4.03 1.34
CA ARG A 321 9.20 2.83 1.94
C ARG A 321 10.69 2.73 1.67
N PHE A 322 11.14 3.16 0.49
CA PHE A 322 12.56 3.15 0.10
C PHE A 322 13.31 4.43 0.47
N GLY A 323 12.68 5.37 1.19
CA GLY A 323 13.29 6.65 1.58
C GLY A 323 13.53 7.62 0.42
N GLY A 324 12.84 7.40 -0.71
CA GLY A 324 12.91 8.24 -1.91
C GLY A 324 11.98 9.45 -1.87
N ASN A 325 12.30 10.46 -2.68
CA ASN A 325 11.50 11.68 -2.80
C ASN A 325 10.39 11.54 -3.86
N GLU A 326 9.43 12.47 -3.85
CA GLU A 326 8.25 12.48 -4.74
C GLU A 326 8.60 12.44 -6.24
N LYS A 327 9.76 13.01 -6.63
CA LYS A 327 10.26 12.92 -8.01
C LYS A 327 10.73 11.51 -8.39
N GLN A 328 11.38 10.81 -7.46
CA GLN A 328 11.85 9.44 -7.68
C GLN A 328 10.67 8.47 -7.75
N ALA A 329 9.56 8.77 -7.07
CA ALA A 329 8.32 8.00 -7.18
C ALA A 329 7.79 7.96 -8.62
N LEU A 330 7.80 9.11 -9.31
CA LEU A 330 7.33 9.24 -10.70
C LEU A 330 8.25 8.55 -11.72
N GLU A 331 9.52 8.33 -11.36
CA GLU A 331 10.50 7.63 -12.21
C GLU A 331 10.35 6.10 -12.16
N LEU A 332 9.60 5.56 -11.19
CA LEU A 332 9.39 4.12 -11.10
C LEU A 332 8.52 3.62 -12.28
N PRO A 333 8.90 2.52 -12.95
CA PRO A 333 8.16 1.99 -14.08
C PRO A 333 6.70 1.69 -13.75
N ARG A 334 5.78 2.10 -14.65
CA ARG A 334 4.33 1.88 -14.52
C ARG A 334 3.99 0.40 -14.42
N GLU A 335 4.65 -0.42 -15.23
CA GLU A 335 4.41 -1.86 -15.39
C GLU A 335 4.54 -2.63 -14.07
N LEU A 336 5.38 -2.16 -13.15
CA LEU A 336 5.55 -2.76 -11.82
C LEU A 336 4.31 -2.64 -10.92
N PHE A 337 3.44 -1.66 -11.19
CA PHE A 337 2.29 -1.35 -10.35
C PHE A 337 0.96 -1.57 -11.07
N GLU A 338 0.96 -1.78 -12.37
CA GLU A 338 -0.25 -1.81 -13.19
C GLU A 338 -1.20 -2.95 -12.80
N GLU A 339 -0.69 -4.17 -12.60
CA GLU A 339 -1.52 -5.30 -12.16
C GLU A 339 -2.13 -5.04 -10.77
N GLN A 340 -1.33 -4.52 -9.84
CA GLN A 340 -1.79 -4.23 -8.48
C GLN A 340 -2.83 -3.10 -8.47
N ALA A 341 -2.59 -2.04 -9.24
CA ALA A 341 -3.49 -0.90 -9.39
C ALA A 341 -4.82 -1.34 -10.02
N LYS A 342 -4.76 -2.09 -11.12
CA LYS A 342 -5.95 -2.66 -11.77
C LYS A 342 -6.76 -3.47 -10.76
N ARG A 343 -6.12 -4.37 -10.02
CA ARG A 343 -6.80 -5.18 -8.99
C ARG A 343 -7.46 -4.30 -7.93
N ARG A 344 -6.77 -3.28 -7.40
CA ARG A 344 -7.35 -2.36 -6.40
C ARG A 344 -8.56 -1.60 -6.91
N VAL A 345 -8.51 -1.09 -8.14
CA VAL A 345 -9.64 -0.36 -8.72
C VAL A 345 -10.82 -1.31 -8.99
N VAL A 346 -10.58 -2.50 -9.53
CA VAL A 346 -11.64 -3.53 -9.70
C VAL A 346 -12.31 -3.81 -8.36
N VAL A 347 -11.53 -4.09 -7.31
CA VAL A 347 -12.05 -4.39 -5.97
C VAL A 347 -12.86 -3.22 -5.41
N GLY A 348 -12.36 -1.99 -5.54
CA GLY A 348 -13.08 -0.80 -5.08
C GLY A 348 -14.42 -0.60 -5.79
N LEU A 349 -14.48 -0.84 -7.10
CA LEU A 349 -15.72 -0.73 -7.88
C LEU A 349 -16.73 -1.83 -7.50
N LEU A 350 -16.28 -3.08 -7.38
CA LEU A 350 -17.13 -4.20 -6.99
C LEU A 350 -17.68 -4.03 -5.57
N LEU A 351 -16.84 -3.62 -4.62
CA LEU A 351 -17.28 -3.34 -3.24
C LEU A 351 -18.22 -2.14 -3.17
N GLY A 352 -17.95 -1.08 -3.94
CA GLY A 352 -18.85 0.07 -4.07
C GLY A 352 -20.23 -0.35 -4.57
N GLU A 353 -20.28 -1.27 -5.52
CA GLU A 353 -21.54 -1.83 -6.03
C GLU A 353 -22.25 -2.69 -4.98
N VAL A 354 -21.52 -3.49 -4.19
CA VAL A 354 -22.10 -4.25 -3.05
C VAL A 354 -22.73 -3.28 -2.03
N ILE A 355 -22.02 -2.21 -1.70
CA ILE A 355 -22.50 -1.16 -0.79
C ILE A 355 -23.78 -0.52 -1.35
N ARG A 356 -23.79 -0.19 -2.65
CA ARG A 356 -24.93 0.45 -3.31
C ARG A 356 -26.15 -0.48 -3.38
N THR A 357 -25.97 -1.71 -3.85
CA THR A 357 -27.06 -2.69 -4.02
C THR A 357 -27.68 -3.12 -2.69
N ASN A 358 -26.87 -3.21 -1.63
CA ASN A 358 -27.36 -3.59 -0.30
C ASN A 358 -27.69 -2.38 0.59
N GLU A 359 -27.60 -1.16 0.06
CA GLU A 359 -27.81 0.11 0.79
C GLU A 359 -27.02 0.19 2.12
N LEU A 360 -25.78 -0.32 2.11
CA LEU A 360 -24.94 -0.37 3.30
C LEU A 360 -24.56 1.04 3.74
N LYS A 361 -24.60 1.27 5.04
CA LYS A 361 -24.20 2.52 5.69
C LYS A 361 -23.11 2.23 6.69
N ALA A 362 -22.16 3.15 6.80
CA ALA A 362 -21.09 3.05 7.79
C ALA A 362 -21.71 2.95 9.18
N ASP A 363 -21.44 1.83 9.85
CA ASP A 363 -21.86 1.64 11.22
C ASP A 363 -20.95 2.43 12.16
N GLU A 364 -21.48 3.48 12.77
CA GLU A 364 -20.74 4.36 13.68
C GLU A 364 -20.24 3.62 14.94
N GLU A 365 -20.91 2.56 15.40
CA GLU A 365 -20.40 1.74 16.51
C GLU A 365 -19.17 0.94 16.07
N ARG A 366 -19.20 0.43 14.84
CA ARG A 366 -18.06 -0.29 14.26
C ARG A 366 -16.87 0.63 14.02
N VAL A 367 -17.10 1.84 13.52
CA VAL A 367 -16.06 2.87 13.36
C VAL A 367 -15.41 3.17 14.70
N LYS A 368 -16.18 3.37 15.77
CA LYS A 368 -15.63 3.57 17.11
C LYS A 368 -14.81 2.38 17.58
N GLY A 369 -15.32 1.15 17.40
CA GLY A 369 -14.60 -0.07 17.77
C GLY A 369 -13.26 -0.20 17.06
N LEU A 370 -13.18 0.13 15.77
CA LEU A 370 -11.91 0.12 15.01
C LEU A 370 -10.92 1.18 15.52
N ILE A 371 -11.41 2.38 15.83
CA ILE A 371 -10.58 3.45 16.40
C ILE A 371 -10.07 3.03 17.78
N GLU A 372 -10.91 2.43 18.62
CA GLU A 372 -10.52 1.94 19.95
C GLU A 372 -9.49 0.80 19.86
N GLU A 373 -9.69 -0.16 18.95
CA GLU A 373 -8.75 -1.27 18.74
C GLU A 373 -7.38 -0.74 18.29
N MET A 374 -7.34 0.20 17.35
CA MET A 374 -6.10 0.81 16.90
C MET A 374 -5.46 1.70 17.97
N ALA A 375 -6.26 2.46 18.72
CA ALA A 375 -5.79 3.30 19.82
C ALA A 375 -5.21 2.47 20.98
N SER A 376 -5.68 1.23 21.17
CA SER A 376 -5.20 0.34 22.24
C SER A 376 -3.73 -0.06 22.10
N ALA A 377 -3.13 0.10 20.92
CA ALA A 377 -1.72 -0.15 20.67
C ALA A 377 -0.80 1.00 21.12
N TYR A 378 -1.37 2.15 21.52
CA TYR A 378 -0.64 3.33 21.95
C TYR A 378 -0.68 3.50 23.48
N GLU A 379 0.30 4.22 24.03
CA GLU A 379 0.39 4.51 25.48
C GLU A 379 -0.80 5.33 25.99
N ASP A 380 -1.30 6.29 25.19
CA ASP A 380 -2.46 7.12 25.51
C ASP A 380 -3.61 6.95 24.50
N PRO A 381 -4.45 5.90 24.62
CA PRO A 381 -5.54 5.63 23.68
C PRO A 381 -6.56 6.77 23.57
N LYS A 382 -6.78 7.53 24.66
CA LYS A 382 -7.77 8.62 24.69
C LYS A 382 -7.40 9.78 23.77
N GLU A 383 -6.11 10.14 23.72
CA GLU A 383 -5.65 11.22 22.84
C GLU A 383 -5.77 10.81 21.37
N VAL A 384 -5.46 9.55 21.06
CA VAL A 384 -5.62 9.01 19.70
C VAL A 384 -7.08 9.03 19.25
N ILE A 385 -8.01 8.58 20.10
CA ILE A 385 -9.45 8.62 19.79
C ILE A 385 -9.93 10.06 19.55
N GLU A 386 -9.48 11.02 20.38
CA GLU A 386 -9.83 12.42 20.23
C GLU A 386 -9.24 13.03 18.95
N PHE A 387 -8.01 12.66 18.60
CA PHE A 387 -7.34 13.08 17.36
C PHE A 387 -8.12 12.63 16.12
N TYR A 388 -8.54 11.37 16.06
CA TYR A 388 -9.39 10.87 14.98
C TYR A 388 -10.72 11.61 14.96
N SER A 389 -11.38 11.77 16.10
CA SER A 389 -12.69 12.43 16.19
C SER A 389 -12.68 13.90 15.73
N LYS A 390 -11.58 14.62 15.94
CA LYS A 390 -11.42 16.02 15.51
C LYS A 390 -11.10 16.17 14.03
N ASN A 391 -10.55 15.14 13.39
CA ASN A 391 -10.16 15.19 11.99
C ASN A 391 -11.19 14.49 11.10
N LYS A 392 -11.99 15.30 10.39
CA LYS A 392 -13.04 14.79 9.50
C LYS A 392 -12.50 13.82 8.45
N GLU A 393 -11.33 14.09 7.88
CA GLU A 393 -10.73 13.23 6.85
C GLU A 393 -10.33 11.87 7.41
N LEU A 394 -9.80 11.82 8.63
CA LEU A 394 -9.47 10.55 9.30
C LEU A 394 -10.73 9.76 9.66
N MET A 395 -11.79 10.45 10.12
CA MET A 395 -13.08 9.81 10.38
C MET A 395 -13.70 9.22 9.10
N ASP A 396 -13.67 9.96 8.00
CA ASP A 396 -14.22 9.49 6.73
C ASP A 396 -13.40 8.31 6.17
N ASN A 397 -12.07 8.31 6.36
CA ASN A 397 -11.25 7.14 6.05
C ASN A 397 -11.64 5.92 6.90
N MET A 398 -11.87 6.09 8.20
CA MET A 398 -12.26 4.97 9.06
C MET A 398 -13.68 4.46 8.75
N ARG A 399 -14.58 5.34 8.34
CA ARG A 399 -15.90 4.96 7.81
C ARG A 399 -15.78 4.11 6.55
N ASN A 400 -14.86 4.45 5.64
CA ASN A 400 -14.60 3.64 4.44
C ASN A 400 -14.06 2.26 4.82
N VAL A 401 -13.15 2.16 5.78
CA VAL A 401 -12.66 0.87 6.29
C VAL A 401 -13.79 0.03 6.89
N ALA A 402 -14.65 0.63 7.72
CA ALA A 402 -15.80 -0.04 8.29
C ALA A 402 -16.81 -0.50 7.22
N LEU A 403 -17.11 0.37 6.25
CA LEU A 403 -17.99 0.03 5.13
C LEU A 403 -17.44 -1.12 4.28
N GLU A 404 -16.13 -1.12 4.02
CA GLU A 404 -15.46 -2.19 3.30
C GLU A 404 -15.59 -3.53 4.05
N GLU A 405 -15.42 -3.54 5.37
CA GLU A 405 -15.68 -4.73 6.18
C GLU A 405 -17.12 -5.22 6.06
N GLN A 406 -18.08 -4.30 6.19
CA GLN A 406 -19.50 -4.63 6.10
C GLN A 406 -19.86 -5.16 4.71
N ALA A 407 -19.24 -4.63 3.65
CA ALA A 407 -19.41 -5.11 2.30
C ALA A 407 -18.87 -6.54 2.13
N VAL A 408 -17.68 -6.82 2.66
CA VAL A 408 -17.12 -8.17 2.65
C VAL A 408 -17.99 -9.13 3.45
N GLU A 409 -18.51 -8.74 4.62
CA GLU A 409 -19.46 -9.56 5.38
C GLU A 409 -20.75 -9.84 4.63
N ALA A 410 -21.27 -8.86 3.89
CA ALA A 410 -22.44 -9.04 3.03
C ALA A 410 -22.18 -10.02 1.88
N VAL A 411 -20.96 -10.04 1.33
CA VAL A 411 -20.53 -11.05 0.35
C VAL A 411 -20.43 -12.43 1.02
N LEU A 412 -19.78 -12.52 2.19
CA LEU A 412 -19.63 -13.77 2.94
C LEU A 412 -20.97 -14.39 3.34
N ALA A 413 -21.97 -13.57 3.65
CA ALA A 413 -23.32 -14.03 3.99
C ALA A 413 -24.02 -14.75 2.83
N LYS A 414 -23.60 -14.47 1.58
CA LYS A 414 -24.11 -15.13 0.36
C LYS A 414 -23.18 -16.21 -0.17
N ALA A 415 -21.89 -16.16 0.18
CA ALA A 415 -20.88 -17.11 -0.23
C ALA A 415 -21.02 -18.47 0.46
N LYS A 416 -20.39 -19.50 -0.12
CA LYS A 416 -20.27 -20.83 0.49
C LYS A 416 -19.08 -20.87 1.44
N VAL A 417 -19.34 -20.61 2.72
CA VAL A 417 -18.33 -20.65 3.76
C VAL A 417 -18.21 -22.08 4.32
N THR A 418 -16.99 -22.62 4.31
CA THR A 418 -16.65 -23.91 4.93
C THR A 418 -15.61 -23.70 6.02
N GLU A 419 -15.74 -24.40 7.14
CA GLU A 419 -14.78 -24.31 8.25
C GLU A 419 -13.73 -25.42 8.13
N LYS A 420 -12.46 -25.07 8.33
CA LYS A 420 -11.35 -26.02 8.29
C LYS A 420 -10.39 -25.80 9.44
N ALA A 421 -10.12 -26.85 10.20
CA ALA A 421 -9.12 -26.82 11.24
C ALA A 421 -7.73 -26.60 10.62
N THR A 422 -7.02 -25.58 11.09
CA THR A 422 -5.64 -25.25 10.67
C THR A 422 -4.82 -24.91 11.92
N SER A 423 -3.52 -25.19 11.92
CA SER A 423 -2.66 -24.79 13.05
C SER A 423 -2.28 -23.29 12.98
N PHE A 424 -1.91 -22.71 14.13
CA PHE A 424 -1.44 -21.32 14.19
C PHE A 424 -0.25 -21.07 13.25
N ASN A 425 0.75 -21.95 13.30
CA ASN A 425 1.93 -21.84 12.45
C ASN A 425 1.62 -21.97 10.96
N GLU A 426 0.70 -22.85 10.57
CA GLU A 426 0.29 -22.98 9.16
C GLU A 426 -0.43 -21.73 8.66
N LEU A 427 -1.26 -21.09 9.46
CA LEU A 427 -1.95 -19.87 9.06
C LEU A 427 -1.00 -18.67 8.98
N MET A 428 -0.07 -18.55 9.93
CA MET A 428 0.87 -17.41 9.99
C MET A 428 1.98 -17.50 8.94
N ASN A 429 2.44 -18.71 8.57
CA ASN A 429 3.50 -18.91 7.59
C ASN A 429 3.03 -18.95 6.12
N GLN A 430 1.73 -18.83 5.85
CA GLN A 430 1.17 -18.86 4.49
C GLN A 430 1.27 -17.51 3.74
N GLN A 431 2.33 -16.73 3.96
CA GLN A 431 2.65 -15.60 3.08
C GLN A 431 3.10 -16.14 1.72
N ALA A 432 2.14 -16.47 0.87
CA ALA A 432 2.29 -16.76 -0.55
C ALA A 432 1.68 -15.62 -1.37
#